data_AF-A0A964VIG2-F1
#
_entry.id   AF-A0A964VIG2-F1
#
_cell.length_a   1.000
_cell.length_b   1.000
_cell.length_c   1.000
_cell.angle_alpha   90.00
_cell.angle_beta   90.00
_cell.angle_gamma   90.00
#
_symmetry.space_group_name_H-M   'P 1'
#
loop_
_entity.id
_entity.type
_entity.pdbx_description
1 polymer ?
#
loop_
_entity_poly.entity_id
_entity_poly.type
_entity_poly.pdbx_seq_one_letter_code
_entity_poly.pdbx_strand_id
1 'polypeptide(L)'
;MQMVLADLGVGEDTLSEAEKRSLDEQGYVVLKEMFTLAQAATFRLRLEELAAQEGEEAGKEAHQEKGVIRLADLINKDPIFEYCFTHPRLLASARRVLGPSFRVDSLNARFSLPGDGDGHQQLHADWGSADPAEWAKVMIGVYFGMNSLWLLDDFTPENGATRTCPGATALARCPKTRWPIRSHPMPMSWSCWLRPARSSLSTPTAGTAAPSTAPMTCAG
;
A
#
# COMPACT_ATOMS: atom_id res chain seq x y z
N MET A 1 15.14 -4.32 -22.26
CA MET A 1 13.87 -4.12 -21.54
C MET A 1 12.67 -4.65 -22.34
N GLN A 2 12.48 -4.29 -23.61
CA GLN A 2 11.27 -4.68 -24.36
C GLN A 2 11.05 -6.19 -24.53
N MET A 3 12.11 -6.97 -24.80
CA MET A 3 12.00 -8.44 -24.86
C MET A 3 11.61 -9.04 -23.49
N VAL A 4 12.26 -8.59 -22.41
CA VAL A 4 11.97 -9.03 -21.04
C VAL A 4 10.51 -8.75 -20.64
N LEU A 5 9.98 -7.58 -21.01
CA LEU A 5 8.57 -7.25 -20.74
C LEU A 5 7.62 -8.17 -21.51
N ALA A 6 7.91 -8.47 -22.78
CA ALA A 6 7.12 -9.41 -23.57
C ALA A 6 7.16 -10.83 -22.98
N ASP A 7 8.34 -11.29 -22.54
CA ASP A 7 8.52 -12.59 -21.89
C ASP A 7 7.72 -12.68 -20.56
N LEU A 8 7.57 -11.54 -19.87
CA LEU A 8 6.73 -11.40 -18.67
C LEU A 8 5.25 -11.14 -18.99
N GLY A 9 4.82 -11.33 -20.24
CA GLY A 9 3.41 -11.22 -20.65
C GLY A 9 2.87 -9.80 -20.79
N VAL A 10 3.75 -8.81 -20.91
CA VAL A 10 3.36 -7.41 -21.14
C VAL A 10 3.16 -7.17 -22.65
N GLY A 11 1.93 -6.83 -23.02
CA GLY A 11 1.50 -6.44 -24.36
C GLY A 11 0.68 -5.16 -24.35
N GLU A 12 0.21 -4.75 -25.53
CA GLU A 12 -0.60 -3.52 -25.70
C GLU A 12 -1.95 -3.59 -24.97
N ASP A 13 -2.52 -4.80 -24.87
CA ASP A 13 -3.83 -5.06 -24.27
C ASP A 13 -3.75 -5.51 -22.80
N THR A 14 -2.55 -5.52 -22.20
CA THR A 14 -2.38 -5.90 -20.78
C THR A 14 -3.12 -4.96 -19.82
N LEU A 15 -3.31 -3.69 -20.22
CA LEU A 15 -4.17 -2.74 -19.53
C LEU A 15 -5.36 -2.40 -20.43
N SER A 16 -6.54 -2.27 -19.82
CA SER A 16 -7.72 -1.77 -20.54
C SER A 16 -7.57 -0.28 -20.89
N GLU A 17 -8.31 0.20 -21.88
CA GLU A 17 -8.34 1.63 -22.22
C GLU A 17 -8.82 2.51 -21.05
N ALA A 18 -9.71 1.98 -20.19
CA ALA A 18 -10.14 2.67 -18.99
C ALA A 18 -9.01 2.79 -17.95
N GLU A 19 -8.19 1.75 -17.79
CA GLU A 19 -7.04 1.75 -16.89
C GLU A 19 -5.93 2.69 -17.37
N LYS A 20 -5.63 2.65 -18.68
CA LYS A 20 -4.71 3.58 -19.33
C LYS A 20 -5.14 5.03 -19.08
N ARG A 21 -6.42 5.34 -19.32
CA ARG A 21 -6.97 6.68 -19.10
C ARG A 21 -6.92 7.10 -17.63
N SER A 22 -7.20 6.18 -16.71
CA SER A 22 -7.13 6.46 -15.27
C SER A 22 -5.70 6.87 -14.86
N LEU A 23 -4.68 6.17 -15.36
CA LEU A 23 -3.28 6.54 -15.14
C LEU A 23 -2.98 7.95 -15.65
N ASP A 24 -3.40 8.26 -16.88
CA ASP A 24 -3.09 9.54 -17.52
C ASP A 24 -3.82 10.73 -16.88
N GLU A 25 -5.12 10.57 -16.58
CA GLU A 25 -5.97 11.68 -16.14
C GLU A 25 -6.05 11.82 -14.62
N GLN A 26 -6.05 10.69 -13.90
CA GLN A 26 -6.23 10.69 -12.45
C GLN A 26 -4.90 10.56 -11.69
N GLY A 27 -3.83 10.12 -12.38
CA GLY A 27 -2.54 9.81 -11.78
C GLY A 27 -2.49 8.47 -11.05
N TYR A 28 -3.55 7.67 -11.11
CA TYR A 28 -3.62 6.35 -10.47
C TYR A 28 -4.59 5.42 -11.17
N VAL A 29 -4.46 4.13 -10.89
CA VAL A 29 -5.39 3.09 -11.35
C VAL A 29 -5.56 2.04 -10.27
N VAL A 30 -6.78 1.51 -10.15
CA VAL A 30 -7.09 0.37 -9.29
C VAL A 30 -7.14 -0.88 -10.15
N LEU A 31 -6.17 -1.77 -9.95
CA LEU A 31 -6.14 -3.07 -10.61
C LEU A 31 -6.79 -4.10 -9.69
N LYS A 32 -7.90 -4.69 -10.14
CA LYS A 32 -8.63 -5.71 -9.40
C LYS A 32 -8.06 -7.09 -9.70
N GLU A 33 -8.31 -8.03 -8.79
CA GLU A 33 -7.99 -9.45 -8.97
C GLU A 33 -6.49 -9.71 -9.20
N MET A 34 -5.64 -8.84 -8.65
CA MET A 34 -4.18 -8.98 -8.67
C MET A 34 -3.67 -10.11 -7.77
N PHE A 35 -4.53 -10.61 -6.87
CA PHE A 35 -4.30 -11.81 -6.07
C PHE A 35 -5.57 -12.64 -6.05
N THR A 36 -5.40 -13.96 -6.04
CA THR A 36 -6.42 -14.86 -5.50
C THR A 36 -6.44 -14.76 -3.97
N LEU A 37 -7.57 -15.13 -3.35
CA LEU A 37 -7.69 -15.17 -1.89
C LEU A 37 -6.62 -16.06 -1.23
N ALA A 38 -6.27 -17.18 -1.89
CA ALA A 38 -5.22 -18.08 -1.43
C ALA A 38 -3.84 -17.42 -1.47
N GLN A 39 -3.48 -16.75 -2.57
CA GLN A 39 -2.21 -16.01 -2.66
C GLN A 39 -2.16 -14.90 -1.60
N ALA A 40 -3.22 -14.11 -1.44
CA ALA A 40 -3.26 -13.08 -0.41
C ALA A 40 -3.08 -13.66 1.00
N ALA A 41 -3.65 -14.83 1.29
CA ALA A 41 -3.41 -15.54 2.55
C ALA A 41 -1.95 -16.00 2.71
N THR A 42 -1.33 -16.55 1.66
CA THR A 42 0.09 -16.94 1.69
C THR A 42 1.01 -15.74 1.95
N PHE A 43 0.77 -14.62 1.27
CA PHE A 43 1.55 -13.40 1.48
C PHE A 43 1.40 -12.87 2.90
N ARG A 44 0.18 -12.85 3.45
CA ARG A 44 -0.05 -12.43 4.84
C ARG A 44 0.70 -13.30 5.83
N LEU A 45 0.58 -14.63 5.69
CA LEU A 45 1.27 -15.56 6.58
C LEU A 45 2.78 -15.31 6.54
N ARG A 46 3.37 -15.20 5.35
CA ARG A 46 4.81 -14.99 5.22
C ARG A 46 5.27 -13.66 5.83
N LEU A 47 4.47 -12.62 5.64
CA LEU A 47 4.70 -11.30 6.22
C LEU A 47 4.59 -11.31 7.76
N GLU A 48 3.62 -12.04 8.33
CA GLU A 48 3.50 -12.24 9.77
C GLU A 48 4.70 -13.02 10.34
N GLU A 49 5.17 -14.05 9.65
CA GLU A 49 6.38 -14.80 10.02
C GLU A 49 7.64 -13.92 10.01
N LEU A 50 7.83 -13.11 8.97
CA LEU A 50 8.96 -12.19 8.87
C LEU A 50 8.92 -11.13 9.97
N ALA A 51 7.74 -10.56 10.25
CA ALA A 51 7.57 -9.62 11.35
C ALA A 51 7.91 -10.26 12.71
N ALA A 52 7.52 -11.51 12.94
CA ALA A 52 7.86 -12.24 14.16
C ALA A 52 9.36 -12.59 14.25
N GLN A 53 10.00 -12.91 13.11
CA GLN A 53 11.43 -13.23 13.03
C GLN A 53 12.31 -12.00 13.28
N GLU A 54 11.94 -10.85 12.70
CA GLU A 54 12.69 -9.60 12.86
C GLU A 54 12.39 -8.90 14.18
N GLY A 55 11.18 -9.06 14.72
CA GLY A 55 10.79 -8.50 16.01
C GLY A 55 11.01 -6.99 16.06
N GLU A 56 11.71 -6.52 17.10
CA GLU A 56 12.04 -5.10 17.29
C GLU A 56 13.01 -4.55 16.22
N GLU A 57 13.73 -5.42 15.51
CA GLU A 57 14.64 -5.02 14.42
C GLU A 57 13.90 -4.75 13.09
N ALA A 58 12.61 -5.07 13.01
CA ALA A 58 11.83 -4.98 11.78
C ALA A 58 11.82 -3.56 11.18
N GLY A 59 12.38 -3.44 9.98
CA GLY A 59 12.36 -2.22 9.16
C GLY A 59 13.15 -1.05 9.73
N LYS A 60 14.11 -1.26 10.66
CA LYS A 60 14.96 -0.20 11.25
C LYS A 60 15.79 0.58 10.22
N GLU A 61 16.05 -0.02 9.08
CA GLU A 61 16.66 0.59 7.90
C GLU A 61 15.78 1.66 7.23
N ALA A 62 14.50 1.73 7.62
CA ALA A 62 13.52 2.71 7.15
C ALA A 62 13.00 3.60 8.30
N HIS A 63 12.23 4.63 7.93
CA HIS A 63 11.56 5.50 8.91
C HIS A 63 10.58 4.69 9.77
N GLN A 64 10.69 4.85 11.10
CA GLN A 64 9.85 4.16 12.09
C GLN A 64 8.66 5.04 12.49
N GLU A 65 7.49 4.43 12.60
CA GLU A 65 6.22 5.10 12.91
C GLU A 65 5.55 4.40 14.10
N LYS A 66 5.12 5.17 15.10
CA LYS A 66 4.40 4.60 16.25
C LYS A 66 3.07 4.01 15.80
N GLY A 67 2.74 2.80 16.28
CA GLY A 67 1.49 2.12 15.91
C GLY A 67 1.54 1.47 14.52
N VAL A 68 2.73 1.26 13.98
CA VAL A 68 2.94 0.63 12.68
C VAL A 68 4.06 -0.40 12.79
N ILE A 69 3.85 -1.60 12.24
CA ILE A 69 4.95 -2.54 11.99
C ILE A 69 5.45 -2.28 10.57
N ARG A 70 6.76 -2.29 10.38
CA ARG A 70 7.37 -2.11 9.06
C ARG A 70 8.33 -3.25 8.78
N LEU A 71 8.26 -3.77 7.57
CA LEU A 71 9.29 -4.64 7.01
C LEU A 71 9.84 -3.93 5.79
N ALA A 72 11.15 -3.74 5.73
CA ALA A 72 11.80 -3.24 4.53
C ALA A 72 12.56 -4.35 3.81
N ASP A 73 13.08 -4.04 2.63
CA ASP A 73 13.92 -4.93 1.82
C ASP A 73 13.31 -6.31 1.52
N LEU A 74 11.99 -6.38 1.29
CA LEU A 74 11.30 -7.65 1.03
C LEU A 74 11.82 -8.38 -0.22
N ILE A 75 12.38 -7.63 -1.18
CA ILE A 75 12.99 -8.18 -2.41
C ILE A 75 14.06 -9.22 -2.06
N ASN A 76 14.83 -8.99 -1.00
CA ASN A 76 15.93 -9.87 -0.60
C ASN A 76 15.52 -10.89 0.47
N LYS A 77 14.28 -10.88 0.94
CA LYS A 77 13.82 -11.71 2.07
C LYS A 77 13.15 -13.00 1.64
N ASP A 78 12.40 -13.00 0.53
CA ASP A 78 11.72 -14.20 0.05
C ASP A 78 11.34 -14.11 -1.45
N PRO A 79 11.59 -15.15 -2.26
CA PRO A 79 11.19 -15.18 -3.68
C PRO A 79 9.68 -15.00 -3.92
N ILE A 80 8.81 -15.27 -2.93
CA ILE A 80 7.37 -15.04 -3.10
C ILE A 80 7.06 -13.59 -3.50
N PHE A 81 7.89 -12.64 -3.04
CA PHE A 81 7.72 -11.22 -3.32
C PHE A 81 8.07 -10.82 -4.75
N GLU A 82 8.74 -11.69 -5.52
CA GLU A 82 9.03 -11.46 -6.94
C GLU A 82 7.75 -11.17 -7.74
N TYR A 83 6.66 -11.83 -7.37
CA TYR A 83 5.35 -11.59 -7.95
C TYR A 83 4.94 -10.11 -7.94
N CYS A 84 5.26 -9.38 -6.87
CA CYS A 84 4.86 -8.00 -6.69
C CYS A 84 5.59 -7.01 -7.59
N PHE A 85 6.70 -7.40 -8.23
CA PHE A 85 7.46 -6.55 -9.14
C PHE A 85 7.67 -7.15 -10.54
N THR A 86 7.17 -8.36 -10.78
CA THR A 86 7.16 -9.00 -12.10
C THR A 86 5.76 -9.12 -12.71
N HIS A 87 4.70 -8.73 -11.98
CA HIS A 87 3.33 -8.86 -12.49
C HIS A 87 3.10 -8.07 -13.80
N PRO A 88 2.56 -8.68 -14.86
CA PRO A 88 2.46 -8.04 -16.17
C PRO A 88 1.70 -6.71 -16.15
N ARG A 89 0.58 -6.64 -15.42
CA ARG A 89 -0.22 -5.42 -15.29
C ARG A 89 0.50 -4.30 -14.55
N LEU A 90 1.35 -4.63 -13.58
CA LEU A 90 2.21 -3.65 -12.92
C LEU A 90 3.26 -3.12 -13.89
N LEU A 91 3.96 -4.01 -14.59
CA LEU A 91 4.99 -3.65 -15.55
C LEU A 91 4.45 -2.85 -16.74
N ALA A 92 3.23 -3.16 -17.20
CA ALA A 92 2.52 -2.38 -18.20
C ALA A 92 2.21 -0.96 -17.69
N SER A 93 1.81 -0.84 -16.43
CA SER A 93 1.56 0.46 -15.78
C SER A 93 2.87 1.27 -15.66
N ALA A 94 3.95 0.62 -15.19
CA ALA A 94 5.28 1.23 -15.07
C ALA A 94 5.78 1.72 -16.43
N ARG A 95 5.64 0.92 -17.48
CA ARG A 95 6.02 1.30 -18.84
C ARG A 95 5.24 2.49 -19.35
N ARG A 96 3.94 2.56 -19.06
CA ARG A 96 3.10 3.69 -19.49
C ARG A 96 3.51 4.98 -18.78
N VAL A 97 3.76 4.92 -17.48
CA VAL A 97 4.05 6.09 -16.63
C VAL A 97 5.49 6.56 -16.76
N LEU A 98 6.46 5.64 -16.66
CA LEU A 98 7.90 5.95 -16.61
C LEU A 98 8.59 5.82 -17.97
N GLY A 99 7.88 5.31 -18.98
CA GLY A 99 8.43 5.07 -20.31
C GLY A 99 9.18 3.73 -20.43
N PRO A 100 10.08 3.60 -21.41
CA PRO A 100 10.63 2.30 -21.82
C PRO A 100 11.68 1.72 -20.86
N SER A 101 12.18 2.52 -19.92
CA SER A 101 13.29 2.17 -19.04
C SER A 101 12.96 2.55 -17.60
N PHE A 102 12.86 1.56 -16.73
CA PHE A 102 12.64 1.71 -15.30
C PHE A 102 13.30 0.55 -14.56
N ARG A 103 13.37 0.67 -13.24
CA ARG A 103 13.88 -0.38 -12.34
C ARG A 103 13.02 -0.43 -11.09
N VAL A 104 13.04 -1.58 -10.41
CA VAL A 104 12.50 -1.68 -9.06
C VAL A 104 13.44 -0.91 -8.13
N ASP A 105 12.86 -0.07 -7.27
CA ASP A 105 13.61 0.71 -6.29
C ASP A 105 13.61 0.01 -4.92
N SER A 106 12.43 -0.31 -4.39
CA SER A 106 12.26 -1.01 -3.14
C SER A 106 10.91 -1.73 -3.08
N LEU A 107 10.78 -2.71 -2.18
CA LEU A 107 9.52 -3.35 -1.81
C LEU A 107 9.50 -3.54 -0.30
N ASN A 108 8.46 -3.00 0.34
CA ASN A 108 8.34 -2.97 1.79
C ASN A 108 6.91 -3.37 2.20
N ALA A 109 6.72 -3.76 3.46
CA ALA A 109 5.40 -3.93 4.05
C ALA A 109 5.17 -2.96 5.20
N ARG A 110 3.93 -2.49 5.31
CA ARG A 110 3.49 -1.58 6.36
C ARG A 110 2.17 -2.07 6.96
N PHE A 111 2.18 -2.41 8.24
CA PHE A 111 1.01 -2.90 8.97
C PHE A 111 0.55 -1.82 9.94
N SER A 112 -0.64 -1.27 9.74
CA SER A 112 -1.23 -0.35 10.72
C SER A 112 -1.81 -1.14 11.88
N LEU A 113 -1.39 -0.86 13.10
CA LEU A 113 -1.93 -1.48 14.30
C LEU A 113 -3.19 -0.75 14.76
N PRO A 114 -4.22 -1.46 15.28
CA PRO A 114 -5.39 -0.84 15.88
C PRO A 114 -5.03 0.06 17.08
N GLY A 115 -5.78 1.15 17.27
CA GLY A 115 -5.67 2.07 18.41
C GLY A 115 -5.25 3.49 18.01
N ASP A 116 -5.05 4.35 19.02
CA ASP A 116 -4.73 5.79 18.87
C ASP A 116 -3.28 6.05 18.46
N GLY A 117 -2.75 5.27 17.53
CA GLY A 117 -1.40 5.46 16.98
C GLY A 117 -1.35 6.60 15.95
N ASP A 118 -0.16 7.17 15.75
CA ASP A 118 0.12 8.17 14.71
C ASP A 118 0.24 7.56 13.29
N GLY A 119 -0.40 6.41 13.05
CA GLY A 119 -0.32 5.68 11.78
C GLY A 119 -0.97 6.41 10.60
N HIS A 120 -1.71 7.49 10.85
CA HIS A 120 -2.30 8.35 9.82
C HIS A 120 -1.28 9.37 9.29
N GLN A 121 -0.90 9.19 8.03
CA GLN A 121 -0.01 10.13 7.36
C GLN A 121 -0.78 11.34 6.80
N GLN A 122 -0.11 12.49 6.83
CA GLN A 122 -0.55 13.69 6.10
C GLN A 122 -0.52 13.42 4.59
N LEU A 123 -1.32 14.17 3.83
CA LEU A 123 -1.23 14.13 2.37
C LEU A 123 0.17 14.58 1.94
N HIS A 124 0.81 13.77 1.11
CA HIS A 124 2.13 14.03 0.57
C HIS A 124 2.26 13.41 -0.83
N ALA A 125 3.27 13.86 -1.55
CA ALA A 125 3.82 13.15 -2.69
C ALA A 125 5.13 12.53 -2.22
N ASP A 126 5.35 11.26 -2.51
CA ASP A 126 6.49 10.53 -1.97
C ASP A 126 7.77 10.83 -2.76
N TRP A 127 7.61 11.39 -3.96
CA TRP A 127 8.65 12.17 -4.60
C TRP A 127 8.26 13.65 -4.61
N GLY A 128 9.21 14.51 -4.25
CA GLY A 128 9.02 15.94 -4.30
C GLY A 128 10.34 16.67 -4.39
N SER A 129 10.30 17.84 -5.04
CA SER A 129 11.42 18.76 -5.10
C SER A 129 11.00 20.12 -4.53
N ALA A 130 11.96 20.82 -3.92
CA ALA A 130 11.80 22.22 -3.55
C ALA A 130 11.86 23.15 -4.79
N ASP A 131 12.39 22.66 -5.90
CA ASP A 131 12.49 23.40 -7.16
C ASP A 131 11.15 23.38 -7.92
N PRO A 132 10.50 24.54 -8.16
CA PRO A 132 9.28 24.61 -8.97
C PRO A 132 9.44 24.10 -10.41
N ALA A 133 10.64 24.16 -10.98
CA ALA A 133 10.90 23.65 -12.33
C ALA A 133 10.71 22.14 -12.42
N GLU A 134 10.98 21.41 -11.35
CA GLU A 134 10.74 19.97 -11.26
C GLU A 134 9.24 19.64 -11.27
N TRP A 135 8.41 20.47 -10.62
CA TRP A 135 6.96 20.32 -10.67
C TRP A 135 6.37 20.64 -12.06
N ALA A 136 7.01 21.55 -12.82
CA ALA A 136 6.61 21.81 -14.20
C ALA A 136 6.80 20.58 -15.11
N LYS A 137 7.82 19.75 -14.85
CA LYS A 137 8.05 18.49 -15.58
C LYS A 137 6.95 17.46 -15.29
N VAL A 138 6.53 17.35 -14.03
CA VAL A 138 5.45 16.44 -13.63
C VAL A 138 4.14 16.78 -14.34
N MET A 139 3.81 18.07 -14.47
CA MET A 139 2.60 18.53 -15.16
C MET A 139 2.56 18.16 -16.65
N ILE A 140 3.72 17.98 -17.29
CA ILE A 140 3.83 17.57 -18.69
C ILE A 140 4.11 16.06 -18.85
N GLY A 141 3.87 15.27 -17.80
CA GLY A 141 3.95 13.81 -17.85
C GLY A 141 5.34 13.22 -17.64
N VAL A 142 6.30 14.00 -17.12
CA VAL A 142 7.62 13.47 -16.75
C VAL A 142 7.59 13.06 -15.28
N TYR A 143 7.53 11.74 -15.05
CA TYR A 143 7.48 11.15 -13.71
C TYR A 143 8.81 10.50 -13.33
N PHE A 144 9.17 10.59 -12.04
CA PHE A 144 10.45 10.12 -11.51
C PHE A 144 10.33 8.82 -10.72
N GLY A 145 9.11 8.36 -10.46
CA GLY A 145 8.83 7.13 -9.76
C GLY A 145 7.36 6.74 -9.92
N MET A 146 7.07 5.45 -9.80
CA MET A 146 5.72 4.92 -9.77
C MET A 146 5.63 3.94 -8.60
N ASN A 147 4.50 4.00 -7.92
CA ASN A 147 4.20 3.10 -6.84
C ASN A 147 3.14 2.06 -7.20
N SER A 148 3.31 0.84 -6.68
CA SER A 148 2.22 -0.09 -6.47
C SER A 148 1.97 -0.36 -4.99
N LEU A 149 0.69 -0.26 -4.61
CA LEU A 149 0.19 -0.64 -3.30
C LEU A 149 -0.60 -1.94 -3.43
N TRP A 150 -0.13 -2.98 -2.75
CA TRP A 150 -0.70 -4.32 -2.81
C TRP A 150 -1.52 -4.58 -1.55
N LEU A 151 -2.83 -4.70 -1.73
CA LEU A 151 -3.77 -4.89 -0.64
C LEU A 151 -3.89 -6.38 -0.33
N LEU A 152 -3.61 -6.73 0.92
CA LEU A 152 -3.68 -8.12 1.39
C LEU A 152 -4.89 -8.39 2.29
N ASP A 153 -5.54 -7.34 2.76
CA ASP A 153 -6.86 -7.38 3.40
C ASP A 153 -7.71 -6.20 2.90
N ASP A 154 -8.97 -6.21 3.28
CA ASP A 154 -9.93 -5.16 2.92
C ASP A 154 -9.50 -3.80 3.47
N PHE A 155 -9.52 -2.79 2.61
CA PHE A 155 -9.35 -1.40 3.00
C PHE A 155 -10.71 -0.75 3.14
N THR A 156 -11.01 -0.28 4.34
CA THR A 156 -12.25 0.43 4.65
C THR A 156 -11.93 1.82 5.21
N PRO A 157 -12.88 2.77 5.13
CA PRO A 157 -12.69 4.08 5.77
C PRO A 157 -12.35 3.97 7.26
N GLU A 158 -12.86 2.95 7.94
CA GLU A 158 -12.73 2.75 9.38
C GLU A 158 -11.37 2.15 9.78
N ASN A 159 -10.70 1.40 8.89
CA ASN A 159 -9.38 0.81 9.17
C ASN A 159 -8.21 1.60 8.58
N GLY A 160 -8.48 2.84 8.16
CA GLY A 160 -7.46 3.75 7.67
C GLY A 160 -7.00 3.44 6.25
N ALA A 161 -7.93 3.08 5.36
CA ALA A 161 -7.67 2.98 3.92
C ALA A 161 -6.89 4.20 3.41
N THR A 162 -5.87 3.96 2.58
CA THR A 162 -5.08 5.07 2.04
C THR A 162 -5.95 5.98 1.18
N ARG A 163 -5.74 7.29 1.32
CA ARG A 163 -6.51 8.34 0.65
C ARG A 163 -5.73 8.90 -0.52
N THR A 164 -6.43 9.21 -1.61
CA THR A 164 -5.83 9.75 -2.85
C THR A 164 -6.33 11.15 -3.16
N CYS A 165 -5.57 11.83 -4.02
CA CYS A 165 -5.99 13.08 -4.64
C CYS A 165 -6.07 12.88 -6.17
N PRO A 166 -7.22 12.40 -6.70
CA PRO A 166 -7.40 12.22 -8.14
C PRO A 166 -7.10 13.51 -8.92
N GLY A 167 -6.33 13.42 -9.99
CA GLY A 167 -5.94 14.55 -10.85
C GLY A 167 -4.85 15.46 -10.26
N ALA A 168 -4.27 15.11 -9.10
CA ALA A 168 -3.21 15.92 -8.49
C ALA A 168 -1.92 15.99 -9.33
N THR A 169 -1.71 15.07 -10.28
CA THR A 169 -0.58 15.09 -11.22
C THR A 169 -0.59 16.30 -12.16
N ALA A 170 -1.75 16.93 -12.37
CA ALA A 170 -1.88 18.15 -13.15
C ALA A 170 -1.52 19.43 -12.37
N LEU A 171 -1.10 19.33 -11.10
CA LEU A 171 -0.77 20.47 -10.26
C LEU A 171 0.72 20.81 -10.31
N ALA A 172 1.04 22.11 -10.31
CA ALA A 172 2.40 22.62 -10.20
C ALA A 172 3.02 22.50 -8.79
N ARG A 173 2.39 21.74 -7.89
CA ARG A 173 2.81 21.55 -6.49
C ARG A 173 2.10 20.36 -5.84
N CYS A 174 2.67 19.83 -4.78
CA CYS A 174 1.99 18.89 -3.89
C CYS A 174 0.72 19.50 -3.26
N PRO A 175 -0.44 18.83 -3.31
CA PRO A 175 -1.63 19.27 -2.58
C PRO A 175 -1.38 19.26 -1.06
N LYS A 176 -1.63 20.39 -0.39
CA LYS A 176 -1.67 20.47 1.08
C LYS A 176 -3.10 20.60 1.57
N THR A 177 -3.45 19.85 2.63
CA THR A 177 -4.61 19.89 3.56
C THR A 177 -6.04 20.20 3.08
N ARG A 178 -6.27 20.84 1.93
CA ARG A 178 -7.58 21.22 1.41
C ARG A 178 -7.72 20.77 -0.05
N TRP A 179 -7.73 19.45 -0.24
CA TRP A 179 -8.18 18.80 -1.48
C TRP A 179 -9.51 18.10 -1.19
N PRO A 180 -10.47 18.01 -2.13
CA PRO A 180 -11.61 17.14 -1.96
C PRO A 180 -11.13 15.69 -1.80
N ILE A 181 -11.00 15.27 -0.53
CA ILE A 181 -10.64 13.90 -0.18
C ILE A 181 -11.85 13.06 -0.55
N ARG A 182 -11.72 12.27 -1.59
CA ARG A 182 -12.62 11.14 -1.80
C ARG A 182 -12.12 10.03 -0.90
N SER A 183 -12.89 9.70 0.14
CA SER A 183 -12.82 8.38 0.78
C SER A 183 -13.31 7.39 -0.26
N HIS A 184 -12.41 6.94 -1.10
CA HIS A 184 -12.61 5.70 -1.82
C HIS A 184 -11.79 4.68 -1.04
N PRO A 185 -12.26 3.44 -0.89
CA PRO A 185 -11.28 2.39 -0.72
C PRO A 185 -10.33 2.58 -1.90
N MET A 186 -9.05 2.84 -1.63
CA MET A 186 -7.88 2.57 -2.47
C MET A 186 -6.94 3.80 -2.68
N PRO A 187 -5.59 3.62 -2.56
CA PRO A 187 -4.52 4.62 -2.77
C PRO A 187 -4.24 4.89 -4.27
N MET A 188 -3.38 5.78 -4.81
CA MET A 188 -2.23 6.65 -4.44
C MET A 188 -1.83 7.00 -2.99
N SER A 189 -0.68 6.45 -2.58
CA SER A 189 0.53 7.26 -2.37
C SER A 189 1.60 6.75 -3.35
N TRP A 190 2.77 7.37 -3.41
CA TRP A 190 3.91 7.14 -4.31
C TRP A 190 5.10 6.34 -3.67
N SER A 191 4.90 5.26 -2.91
CA SER A 191 5.99 4.32 -2.50
C SER A 191 5.57 2.84 -2.35
N CYS A 192 6.34 1.85 -2.86
CA CYS A 192 5.91 0.44 -2.93
C CYS A 192 5.66 -0.18 -1.55
N TRP A 193 4.38 -0.40 -1.21
CA TRP A 193 3.96 -1.05 0.03
C TRP A 193 3.03 -2.23 -0.23
N LEU A 194 3.37 -3.37 0.35
CA LEU A 194 2.39 -4.38 0.76
C LEU A 194 1.73 -3.90 2.05
N ARG A 195 0.40 -3.81 2.07
CA ARG A 195 -0.32 -3.36 3.27
C ARG A 195 -1.47 -4.34 3.56
N PRO A 196 -1.31 -5.21 4.56
CA PRO A 196 -2.42 -5.90 5.18
C PRO A 196 -3.18 -4.95 6.12
N ALA A 197 -4.48 -5.16 6.23
CA ALA A 197 -5.36 -4.47 7.15
C ALA A 197 -5.87 -5.52 8.15
N ARG A 198 -5.21 -5.64 9.30
CA ARG A 198 -5.72 -6.52 10.34
C ARG A 198 -6.70 -5.76 11.23
N SER A 199 -7.97 -6.19 11.23
CA SER A 199 -8.91 -5.93 12.31
C SER A 199 -9.02 -7.18 13.20
N SER A 200 -9.09 -6.95 14.51
CA SER A 200 -9.26 -7.94 15.60
C SER A 200 -8.15 -9.00 15.76
N LEU A 201 -7.06 -8.62 16.42
CA LEU A 201 -6.52 -9.52 17.44
C LEU A 201 -7.49 -9.45 18.62
N SER A 202 -8.46 -10.36 18.66
CA SER A 202 -9.12 -10.68 19.92
C SER A 202 -8.04 -11.25 20.84
N THR A 203 -7.68 -10.51 21.87
CA THR A 203 -7.03 -11.07 23.05
C THR A 203 -7.84 -12.29 23.49
N PRO A 204 -7.23 -13.45 23.79
CA PRO A 204 -7.93 -14.47 24.55
C PRO A 204 -8.15 -13.87 25.93
N THR A 205 -9.36 -13.40 26.22
CA THR A 205 -9.80 -13.22 27.59
C THR A 205 -9.67 -14.57 28.26
N ALA A 206 -8.71 -14.69 29.18
CA ALA A 206 -8.63 -15.79 30.11
C ALA A 206 -9.92 -15.80 30.92
N GLY A 207 -10.89 -16.60 30.45
CA GLY A 207 -12.12 -16.90 31.17
C GLY A 207 -11.78 -17.81 32.34
N THR A 208 -11.47 -17.23 33.48
CA THR A 208 -11.50 -17.95 34.75
C THR A 208 -12.97 -18.17 35.10
N ALA A 209 -13.51 -19.31 34.70
CA ALA A 209 -14.76 -19.81 35.21
C ALA A 209 -14.58 -20.19 36.69
N ALA A 210 -15.31 -19.53 37.58
CA ALA A 210 -15.62 -20.05 38.91
C ALA A 210 -17.14 -19.84 39.14
N PRO A 211 -17.90 -20.88 39.53
CA PRO A 211 -19.34 -20.81 39.66
C PRO A 211 -19.78 -20.37 41.07
N SER A 212 -21.07 -20.05 41.20
CA SER A 212 -21.86 -20.05 42.45
C SER A 212 -21.56 -18.86 43.40
N THR A 213 -22.51 -18.10 43.96
CA THR A 213 -23.90 -18.35 44.39
C THR A 213 -24.49 -16.98 44.76
N ALA A 214 -25.76 -16.72 44.45
CA ALA A 214 -26.49 -15.57 45.03
C ALA A 214 -26.73 -15.77 46.54
N PRO A 215 -26.98 -14.69 47.30
CA PRO A 215 -28.36 -14.51 47.73
C PRO A 215 -28.89 -13.09 47.58
N MET A 216 -30.20 -13.04 47.34
CA MET A 216 -31.08 -11.88 47.50
C MET A 216 -30.94 -11.25 48.88
N THR A 217 -30.90 -9.92 48.93
CA THR A 217 -31.50 -9.14 50.02
C THR A 217 -32.20 -7.90 49.45
N CYS A 218 -33.49 -7.80 49.72
CA CYS A 218 -34.27 -6.57 49.61
C CYS A 218 -33.90 -5.63 50.77
N ALA A 219 -33.77 -4.32 50.50
CA ALA A 219 -34.21 -3.21 51.37
C ALA A 219 -33.84 -1.87 50.72
N GLY A 220 -34.82 -0.97 50.61
CA GLY A 220 -34.65 0.43 50.18
C GLY A 220 -35.75 0.88 49.24
#